data_AF-A0A932GPX9-F1
#
_entry.id   AF-A0A932GPX9-F1
#
_cell.length_a   1.000
_cell.length_b   1.000
_cell.length_c   1.000
_cell.angle_alpha   90.00
_cell.angle_beta   90.00
_cell.angle_gamma   90.00
#
_symmetry.space_group_name_H-M   'P 1'
#
loop_
_entity.id
_entity.type
_entity.pdbx_description
1 polymer ?
#
loop_
_entity_poly.entity_id
_entity_poly.type
_entity_poly.pdbx_seq_one_letter_code
_entity_poly.pdbx_strand_id
1 'polypeptide(L)'
;ISPTPQVFAEGWTKIQALVAEAGRPPETLTPALYVTLTAHADRNQARREMEAYMEAYYGVPYTVMSQMQGCCAGAPAECRDWLREFIRQGARSLVLRFASPKPAEQMRFFAREILPAVD
;
A
#
# COMPACT_ATOMS: atom_id res chain seq x y z
N ILE A 1 -8.73 4.25 3.68
CA ILE A 1 -7.51 3.61 3.13
C ILE A 1 -7.99 2.52 2.17
N SER A 2 -7.45 2.42 0.96
CA SER A 2 -7.98 1.50 -0.05
C SER A 2 -7.34 0.10 0.12
N PRO A 3 -8.12 -0.97 0.31
CA PRO A 3 -7.60 -2.32 0.53
C PRO A 3 -7.05 -2.96 -0.75
N THR A 4 -7.56 -2.58 -1.91
CA THR A 4 -7.18 -3.15 -3.21
C THR A 4 -7.02 -2.06 -4.28
N PRO A 5 -6.30 -2.34 -5.37
CA PRO A 5 -6.18 -1.41 -6.49
C PRO A 5 -7.52 -1.04 -7.13
N GLN A 6 -8.44 -2.00 -7.23
CA GLN A 6 -9.79 -1.76 -7.75
C GLN A 6 -10.55 -0.73 -6.90
N VAL A 7 -10.54 -0.90 -5.57
CA VAL A 7 -11.22 0.04 -4.66
C VAL A 7 -10.57 1.42 -4.71
N PHE A 8 -9.24 1.48 -4.90
CA PHE A 8 -8.55 2.74 -5.13
C PHE A 8 -9.01 3.43 -6.41
N ALA A 9 -9.08 2.70 -7.53
CA ALA A 9 -9.52 3.22 -8.83
C ALA A 9 -10.95 3.76 -8.80
N GLU A 10 -11.86 3.02 -8.15
CA GLU A 10 -13.25 3.42 -7.97
C GLU A 10 -13.37 4.68 -7.12
N GLY A 11 -12.62 4.76 -6.02
CA GLY A 11 -12.56 5.94 -5.18
C GLY A 11 -11.99 7.15 -5.93
N TRP A 12 -10.95 6.95 -6.72
CA TRP A 12 -10.32 8.01 -7.50
C TRP A 12 -11.25 8.54 -8.59
N THR A 13 -11.93 7.66 -9.33
CA THR A 13 -12.96 8.04 -10.33
C THR A 13 -14.04 8.93 -9.71
N LYS A 14 -14.54 8.58 -8.51
CA LYS A 14 -15.54 9.38 -7.78
C LYS A 14 -15.01 10.75 -7.40
N ILE A 15 -13.77 10.84 -6.93
CA ILE A 15 -13.13 12.12 -6.58
C ILE A 15 -12.98 13.00 -7.83
N GLN A 16 -12.57 12.42 -8.97
CA GLN A 16 -12.45 13.17 -10.22
C GLN A 16 -13.80 13.73 -10.70
N ALA A 17 -14.88 12.96 -10.57
CA ALA A 17 -16.23 13.44 -10.87
C ALA A 17 -16.62 14.65 -9.99
N LEU A 18 -16.38 14.55 -8.68
CA LEU A 18 -16.66 15.65 -7.74
C LEU A 18 -15.81 16.91 -8.02
N VAL A 19 -14.56 16.74 -8.45
CA VAL A 19 -13.69 17.86 -8.85
C VAL A 19 -14.27 18.57 -10.09
N ALA A 20 -14.72 17.81 -11.08
CA ALA A 20 -15.34 18.36 -12.28
C ALA A 20 -16.68 19.07 -11.97
N GLU A 21 -17.53 18.47 -11.13
CA GLU A 21 -18.78 19.08 -10.67
C GLU A 21 -18.55 20.41 -9.92
N ALA A 22 -17.46 20.48 -9.15
CA ALA A 22 -17.05 21.70 -8.45
C ALA A 22 -16.40 22.75 -9.37
N GLY A 23 -16.29 22.50 -10.68
CA GLY A 23 -15.65 23.41 -11.63
C GLY A 23 -14.15 23.60 -11.43
N ARG A 24 -13.49 22.64 -10.76
CA ARG A 24 -12.06 22.71 -10.46
C ARG A 24 -11.24 21.99 -11.53
N PRO A 25 -10.02 22.47 -11.86
CA PRO A 25 -9.13 21.76 -12.77
C PRO A 25 -8.74 20.36 -12.24
N PRO A 26 -8.63 19.33 -13.11
CA PRO A 26 -8.28 17.96 -12.72
C PRO A 26 -6.93 17.83 -11.99
N GLU A 27 -5.96 18.67 -12.35
CA GLU A 27 -4.60 18.71 -11.79
C GLU A 27 -4.53 19.26 -10.36
N THR A 28 -5.65 19.73 -9.81
CA THR A 28 -5.69 20.28 -8.44
C THR A 28 -5.46 19.24 -7.35
N LEU A 29 -5.57 17.94 -7.66
CA LEU A 29 -5.36 16.85 -6.71
C LEU A 29 -4.33 15.86 -7.24
N THR A 30 -3.38 15.49 -6.38
CA THR A 30 -2.43 14.40 -6.64
C THR A 30 -2.85 13.17 -5.83
N PRO A 31 -3.27 12.06 -6.48
CA PRO A 31 -3.73 10.87 -5.77
C PRO A 31 -2.58 10.16 -5.06
N ALA A 32 -2.72 10.00 -3.75
CA ALA A 32 -1.74 9.32 -2.90
C ALA A 32 -2.29 7.99 -2.38
N LEU A 33 -1.49 6.93 -2.47
CA LEU A 33 -1.76 5.63 -1.88
C LEU A 33 -1.09 5.56 -0.50
N TYR A 34 -1.84 5.13 0.52
CA TYR A 34 -1.30 4.75 1.82
C TYR A 34 -1.48 3.26 2.04
N VAL A 35 -0.40 2.52 2.31
CA VAL A 35 -0.42 1.06 2.52
C VAL A 35 0.54 0.64 3.62
N THR A 36 0.29 -0.53 4.20
CA THR A 36 1.21 -1.19 5.12
C THR A 36 1.95 -2.31 4.39
N LEU A 37 3.26 -2.39 4.52
CA LEU A 37 4.09 -3.31 3.76
C LEU A 37 5.19 -3.92 4.62
N THR A 38 5.42 -5.22 4.47
CA THR A 38 6.61 -5.92 4.98
C THR A 38 7.04 -6.95 3.95
N ALA A 39 8.33 -6.98 3.63
CA ALA A 39 8.86 -7.89 2.62
C ALA A 39 10.03 -8.69 3.16
N HIS A 40 10.06 -9.96 2.80
CA HIS A 40 11.14 -10.91 3.09
C HIS A 40 11.27 -11.90 1.93
N ALA A 41 12.44 -12.53 1.79
CA ALA A 41 12.61 -13.59 0.79
C ALA A 41 11.66 -14.78 1.07
N ASP A 42 11.48 -15.14 2.35
CA ASP A 42 10.45 -16.10 2.77
C ASP A 42 9.10 -15.38 2.99
N ARG A 43 8.13 -15.75 2.16
CA ARG A 43 6.75 -15.24 2.24
C ARG A 43 6.11 -15.50 3.59
N ASN A 44 6.39 -16.65 4.21
CA ASN A 44 5.81 -17.00 5.50
C ASN A 44 6.38 -16.13 6.62
N GLN A 45 7.65 -15.74 6.52
CA GLN A 45 8.25 -14.78 7.44
C GLN A 45 7.56 -13.41 7.33
N ALA A 46 7.39 -12.88 6.12
CA ALA A 46 6.70 -11.61 5.90
C ALA A 46 5.27 -11.63 6.44
N ARG A 47 4.54 -12.72 6.21
CA ARG A 47 3.19 -12.89 6.71
C ARG A 47 3.13 -12.89 8.25
N ARG A 48 3.96 -13.70 8.93
CA ARG A 48 4.00 -13.75 10.39
C ARG A 48 4.33 -12.39 11.01
N GLU A 49 5.28 -11.66 10.41
CA GLU A 49 5.68 -10.34 10.92
C GLU A 49 4.59 -9.29 10.72
N MET A 50 3.93 -9.28 9.55
CA MET A 50 2.76 -8.42 9.29
C MET A 50 1.63 -8.70 10.29
N GLU A 51 1.27 -9.98 10.47
CA GLU A 51 0.21 -10.40 11.39
C GLU A 51 0.53 -9.93 12.81
N ALA A 52 1.71 -10.26 13.33
CA ALA A 52 2.13 -9.87 14.68
C ALA A 52 2.16 -8.35 14.88
N TYR A 53 2.67 -7.60 13.91
CA TYR A 53 2.71 -6.13 13.98
C TYR A 53 1.30 -5.54 14.02
N MET A 54 0.42 -5.98 13.12
CA MET A 54 -0.94 -5.43 12.98
C MET A 54 -1.80 -5.74 14.21
N GLU A 55 -1.72 -6.96 14.73
CA GLU A 55 -2.46 -7.37 15.92
C GLU A 55 -1.97 -6.64 17.17
N ALA A 56 -0.65 -6.46 17.32
CA ALA A 56 -0.10 -5.67 18.41
C ALA A 56 -0.49 -4.18 18.32
N TYR A 57 -0.56 -3.62 17.12
CA TYR A 57 -0.88 -2.21 16.90
C TYR A 57 -2.38 -1.90 17.10
N TYR A 58 -3.26 -2.76 16.60
CA TYR A 58 -4.71 -2.51 16.59
C TYR A 58 -5.48 -3.27 17.68
N GLY A 59 -4.90 -4.28 18.31
CA GLY A 59 -5.58 -5.11 19.32
C GLY A 59 -6.70 -5.99 18.78
N VAL A 60 -6.76 -6.20 17.46
CA VAL A 60 -7.76 -7.05 16.78
C VAL A 60 -7.05 -7.95 15.75
N PRO A 61 -7.66 -9.08 15.33
CA PRO A 61 -7.05 -10.01 14.39
C PRO A 61 -6.66 -9.34 13.06
N TYR A 62 -5.52 -9.76 12.49
CA TYR A 62 -5.03 -9.22 11.21
C TYR A 62 -6.08 -9.32 10.09
N THR A 63 -6.84 -10.42 10.05
CA THR A 63 -7.87 -10.69 9.02
C THR A 63 -8.97 -9.63 8.98
N VAL A 64 -9.27 -8.98 10.11
CA VAL A 64 -10.23 -7.87 10.18
C VAL A 64 -9.63 -6.63 9.54
N MET A 65 -8.39 -6.29 9.87
CA MET A 65 -7.74 -5.08 9.38
C MET A 65 -7.35 -5.17 7.90
N SER A 66 -6.93 -6.35 7.42
CA SER A 66 -6.53 -6.56 6.03
C SER A 66 -7.69 -6.40 5.04
N GLN A 67 -8.93 -6.48 5.50
CA GLN A 67 -10.12 -6.20 4.68
C GLN A 67 -10.35 -4.70 4.48
N MET A 68 -9.85 -3.86 5.39
CA MET A 68 -10.11 -2.42 5.41
C MET A 68 -8.90 -1.59 4.95
N GLN A 69 -7.70 -2.17 4.99
CA GLN A 69 -6.44 -1.48 4.70
C GLN A 69 -5.61 -2.27 3.71
N GLY A 70 -4.96 -1.57 2.77
CA GLY A 70 -4.02 -2.20 1.85
C GLY A 70 -2.80 -2.71 2.62
N CYS A 71 -2.62 -4.03 2.62
CA CYS A 71 -1.52 -4.71 3.29
C CYS A 71 -0.77 -5.60 2.29
N CYS A 72 0.54 -5.44 2.16
CA CYS A 72 1.40 -6.36 1.41
C CYS A 72 2.38 -7.06 2.34
N ALA A 73 2.31 -8.39 2.41
CA ALA A 73 3.25 -9.23 3.12
C ALA A 73 3.71 -10.35 2.20
N GLY A 74 4.91 -10.24 1.63
CA GLY A 74 5.35 -11.20 0.62
C GLY A 74 6.79 -11.02 0.17
N ALA A 75 7.13 -11.73 -0.91
CA ALA A 75 8.43 -11.59 -1.56
C ALA A 75 8.55 -10.22 -2.26
N PRO A 76 9.78 -9.72 -2.50
CA PRO A 76 9.99 -8.42 -3.17
C PRO A 76 9.23 -8.27 -4.50
N ALA A 77 9.21 -9.33 -5.30
CA ALA A 77 8.50 -9.35 -6.58
C ALA A 77 6.99 -9.17 -6.42
N GLU A 78 6.39 -9.83 -5.43
CA GLU A 78 4.95 -9.75 -5.18
C GLU A 78 4.55 -8.34 -4.73
N CYS A 79 5.30 -7.75 -3.80
CA CYS A 79 4.99 -6.40 -3.35
C CYS A 79 5.24 -5.35 -4.44
N ARG A 80 6.24 -5.53 -5.29
CA ARG A 80 6.44 -4.68 -6.47
C ARG A 80 5.24 -4.73 -7.41
N ASP A 81 4.83 -5.93 -7.81
CA ASP A 81 3.76 -6.10 -8.80
C ASP A 81 2.42 -5.60 -8.25
N TRP A 82 2.18 -5.80 -6.94
CA TRP A 82 1.03 -5.25 -6.24
C TRP A 82 1.02 -3.71 -6.20
N LEU A 83 2.16 -3.07 -5.89
CA LEU A 83 2.28 -1.59 -5.92
C LEU A 83 2.11 -1.03 -7.34
N ARG A 84 2.68 -1.69 -8.35
CA ARG A 84 2.53 -1.30 -9.77
C ARG A 84 1.08 -1.29 -10.21
N GLU A 85 0.24 -2.19 -9.70
CA GLU A 85 -1.19 -2.15 -10.01
C GLU A 85 -1.82 -0.85 -9.51
N PHE A 86 -1.53 -0.38 -8.29
CA PHE A 86 -2.04 0.92 -7.84
C PHE A 86 -1.53 2.10 -8.67
N ILE A 87 -0.27 2.08 -9.10
CA ILE A 87 0.30 3.13 -9.96
C ILE A 87 -0.42 3.15 -11.32
N ARG A 88 -0.69 1.98 -11.89
CA ARG A 88 -1.50 1.82 -13.11
C ARG A 88 -2.93 2.34 -12.93
N GLN A 89 -3.51 2.16 -11.74
CA GLN A 89 -4.82 2.72 -11.37
C GLN A 89 -4.78 4.22 -11.01
N GLY A 90 -3.63 4.88 -11.17
CA GLY A 90 -3.51 6.34 -11.07
C GLY A 90 -2.83 6.86 -9.82
N ALA A 91 -2.35 6.01 -8.89
CA ALA A 91 -1.57 6.49 -7.77
C ALA A 91 -0.30 7.22 -8.25
N ARG A 92 0.01 8.37 -7.65
CA ARG A 92 1.18 9.20 -7.99
C ARG A 92 2.12 9.43 -6.82
N SER A 93 1.62 9.32 -5.59
CA SER A 93 2.44 9.33 -4.38
C SER A 93 2.21 8.05 -3.60
N LEU A 94 3.27 7.42 -3.10
CA LEU A 94 3.20 6.24 -2.24
C LEU A 94 3.63 6.60 -0.82
N VAL A 95 2.77 6.33 0.15
CA VAL A 95 3.05 6.46 1.58
C VAL A 95 3.04 5.06 2.19
N LEU A 96 4.20 4.61 2.63
CA LEU A 96 4.41 3.24 3.10
C LEU A 96 4.63 3.23 4.61
N ARG A 97 3.83 2.43 5.31
CA ARG A 97 4.09 2.04 6.70
C ARG A 97 4.75 0.67 6.70
N PHE A 98 5.96 0.57 7.24
CA PHE A 98 6.64 -0.72 7.36
C PHE A 98 6.18 -1.47 8.62
N ALA A 99 5.55 -2.64 8.45
CA ALA A 99 5.04 -3.47 9.55
C ALA A 99 6.14 -4.35 10.12
N SER A 100 7.03 -3.75 10.91
CA SER A 100 8.21 -4.42 11.44
C SER A 100 8.64 -3.78 12.76
N PRO A 101 9.23 -4.55 13.70
CA PRO A 101 9.94 -3.99 14.84
C PRO A 101 11.20 -3.21 14.41
N LYS A 102 11.68 -3.40 13.17
CA LYS A 102 12.87 -2.75 12.62
C LYS A 102 12.52 -1.98 11.33
N PRO A 103 11.67 -0.94 11.41
CA PRO A 103 11.13 -0.28 10.22
C PRO A 103 12.20 0.38 9.34
N ALA A 104 13.31 0.85 9.92
CA ALA A 104 14.43 1.41 9.15
C ALA A 104 15.16 0.35 8.31
N GLU A 105 15.26 -0.90 8.78
CA GLU A 105 15.84 -2.01 8.01
C GLU A 105 14.91 -2.40 6.86
N GLN A 106 13.61 -2.52 7.12
CA GLN A 106 12.60 -2.77 6.08
C GLN A 106 12.56 -1.65 5.02
N MET A 107 12.68 -0.39 5.43
CA MET A 107 12.76 0.74 4.49
C MET A 107 13.99 0.63 3.58
N ARG A 108 15.17 0.33 4.13
CA ARG A 108 16.39 0.15 3.33
C ARG A 108 16.28 -1.06 2.41
N PHE A 109 15.67 -2.15 2.87
CA PHE A 109 15.41 -3.33 2.05
C PHE A 109 14.47 -2.99 0.88
N PHE A 110 13.34 -2.33 1.16
CA PHE A 110 12.41 -1.86 0.15
C PHE A 110 13.09 -0.96 -0.89
N ALA A 111 13.90 0.00 -0.43
CA ALA A 111 14.61 0.93 -1.33
C ALA A 111 15.60 0.23 -2.27
N ARG A 112 16.17 -0.91 -1.88
CA ARG A 112 17.11 -1.67 -2.71
C ARG A 112 16.43 -2.70 -3.60
N GLU A 113 15.47 -3.45 -3.06
CA GLU A 113 14.96 -4.67 -3.70
C GLU A 113 13.63 -4.48 -4.42
N ILE A 114 12.88 -3.41 -4.08
CA ILE A 114 11.51 -3.21 -4.56
C ILE A 114 11.42 -1.90 -5.34
N LEU A 115 11.76 -0.78 -4.71
CA LEU A 115 11.60 0.57 -5.28
C LEU A 115 12.22 0.75 -6.68
N PRO A 116 13.42 0.23 -7.00
CA PRO A 116 14.04 0.49 -8.31
C PRO A 116 13.27 -0.09 -9.51
N ALA A 117 12.29 -0.96 -9.26
CA ALA A 117 11.44 -1.55 -10.27
C ALA A 117 9.96 -1.26 -9.98
N VAL A 118 9.64 -0.23 -9.20
CA VAL A 118 8.27 0.28 -9.04
C VAL A 118 8.18 1.51 -9.94
N ASP A 119 7.54 1.34 -11.10
CA ASP A 119 7.40 2.33 -12.17
C ASP A 119 5.93 2.71 -12.36
#